data_AF-A0A529I5T8-F1
#
_entry.id   AF-A0A529I5T8-F1
#
_cell.length_a   1.000
_cell.length_b   1.000
_cell.length_c   1.000
_cell.angle_alpha   90.00
_cell.angle_beta   90.00
_cell.angle_gamma   90.00
#
_symmetry.space_group_name_H-M   'P 1'
#
loop_
_entity.id
_entity.type
_entity.pdbx_description
1 polymer ?
#
loop_
_entity_poly.entity_id
_entity_poly.type
_entity_poly.pdbx_seq_one_letter_code
_entity_poly.pdbx_strand_id
1 'polypeptide(L)'
;SSRYCRCLDTARIAFEAEPEPFAPLDLLKTDPAEKAAQLAAIMAEIRGYSGSDNLVLVTHLENIVALTGVTPREGEAVVVEPQGDGLKVLGRVTF
;
A
#
# COMPACT_ATOMS: atom_id res chain seq x y z
N SER A 1 -1.39 7.91 -0.06
CA SER A 1 -2.69 7.20 -0.19
C SER A 1 -3.12 7.13 -1.65
N SER A 2 -3.88 6.11 -2.04
CA SER A 2 -4.64 6.09 -3.30
C SER A 2 -5.48 7.37 -3.48
N ARG A 3 -5.74 7.78 -4.72
CA ARG A 3 -6.49 9.01 -5.03
C ARG A 3 -8.01 8.87 -4.89
N TYR A 4 -8.50 7.69 -4.51
CA TYR A 4 -9.93 7.43 -4.32
C TYR A 4 -10.39 7.97 -2.97
N CYS A 5 -11.55 8.64 -2.93
CA CYS A 5 -12.06 9.30 -1.71
C CYS A 5 -12.00 8.40 -0.48
N ARG A 6 -12.47 7.15 -0.56
CA ARG A 6 -12.41 6.22 0.58
C ARG A 6 -11.00 5.96 1.12
N CYS A 7 -9.97 5.92 0.28
CA CYS A 7 -8.60 5.74 0.75
C CYS A 7 -8.03 7.04 1.35
N LEU A 8 -8.39 8.19 0.77
CA LEU A 8 -8.02 9.49 1.32
C LEU A 8 -8.69 9.70 2.68
N ASP A 9 -9.97 9.39 2.80
CA ASP A 9 -10.75 9.52 4.03
C ASP A 9 -10.25 8.56 5.11
N THR A 10 -9.99 7.29 4.79
CA THR A 10 -9.37 6.35 5.73
C THR A 10 -8.01 6.86 6.22
N ALA A 11 -7.14 7.33 5.33
CA ALA A 11 -5.83 7.83 5.72
C ALA A 11 -5.94 9.08 6.61
N ARG A 12 -6.85 10.01 6.26
CA ARG A 12 -7.08 11.24 7.02
C ARG A 12 -7.63 10.97 8.41
N ILE A 13 -8.59 10.05 8.52
CA ILE A 13 -9.24 9.74 9.80
C ILE A 13 -8.32 8.91 10.70
N ALA A 14 -7.67 7.87 10.15
CA ALA A 14 -6.88 6.94 10.96
C ALA A 14 -5.57 7.53 11.48
N PHE A 15 -4.98 8.49 10.75
CA PHE A 15 -3.69 9.09 11.09
C PHE A 15 -3.77 10.58 11.43
N GLU A 16 -4.99 11.15 11.45
CA GLU A 16 -5.25 12.56 11.76
C GLU A 16 -4.34 13.55 10.98
N ALA A 17 -4.00 13.19 9.74
CA ALA A 17 -3.06 13.91 8.89
C ALA A 17 -3.57 13.99 7.45
N GLU A 18 -3.16 15.04 6.70
CA GLU A 18 -3.53 15.14 5.29
C GLU A 18 -2.72 14.13 4.46
N PRO A 19 -3.37 13.17 3.77
CA PRO A 19 -2.65 12.14 3.04
C PRO A 19 -2.09 12.65 1.71
N GLU A 20 -0.85 12.30 1.42
CA GLU A 20 -0.26 12.57 0.11
C GLU A 20 -0.86 11.64 -0.96
N PRO A 21 -1.49 12.17 -2.04
CA PRO A 21 -2.04 11.35 -3.09
C PRO A 21 -0.93 10.71 -3.94
N PHE A 22 -0.97 9.39 -4.08
CA PHE A 22 0.04 8.62 -4.81
C PHE A 22 -0.65 7.69 -5.81
N ALA A 23 -0.59 8.07 -7.09
CA ALA A 23 -1.33 7.42 -8.18
C ALA A 23 -1.09 5.91 -8.34
N PRO A 24 0.12 5.36 -8.11
CA PRO A 24 0.35 3.91 -8.15
C PRO A 24 -0.51 3.11 -7.17
N LEU A 25 -0.99 3.71 -6.07
CA LEU A 25 -1.90 3.05 -5.13
C LEU A 25 -3.36 3.00 -5.59
N ASP A 26 -3.71 3.57 -6.75
CA ASP A 26 -5.05 3.45 -7.33
C ASP A 26 -5.39 1.99 -7.69
N LEU A 27 -6.60 1.75 -8.21
CA LEU A 27 -7.06 0.41 -8.61
C LEU A 27 -6.00 -0.29 -9.47
N LEU A 28 -5.75 -1.56 -9.15
CA LEU A 28 -4.76 -2.38 -9.83
C LEU A 28 -5.11 -2.48 -11.33
N LYS A 29 -4.12 -2.25 -12.19
CA LYS A 29 -4.32 -2.35 -13.64
C LYS A 29 -4.59 -3.80 -14.07
N THR A 30 -5.40 -3.94 -15.10
CA THR A 30 -5.75 -5.24 -15.70
C THR A 30 -4.75 -5.65 -16.78
N ASP A 31 -4.17 -4.69 -17.50
CA ASP A 31 -3.08 -4.96 -18.44
C ASP A 31 -1.82 -5.43 -17.69
N PRO A 32 -1.18 -6.56 -18.09
CA PRO A 32 -0.02 -7.10 -17.40
C PRO A 32 1.18 -6.15 -17.32
N ALA A 33 1.45 -5.38 -18.37
CA ALA A 33 2.61 -4.48 -18.41
C ALA A 33 2.36 -3.25 -17.53
N GLU A 34 1.17 -2.66 -17.60
CA GLU A 34 0.78 -1.55 -16.72
C GLU A 34 0.74 -1.99 -15.26
N LYS A 35 0.24 -3.19 -14.98
CA LYS A 35 0.22 -3.78 -13.64
C LYS A 35 1.63 -3.95 -13.08
N ALA A 36 2.55 -4.50 -13.88
CA ALA A 36 3.93 -4.66 -13.46
C ALA A 36 4.60 -3.31 -13.17
N ALA A 37 4.38 -2.31 -14.03
CA ALA A 37 4.89 -0.96 -13.82
C ALA A 37 4.31 -0.30 -12.56
N GLN A 38 3.01 -0.47 -12.30
CA GLN A 38 2.34 0.03 -11.10
C GLN A 38 2.94 -0.58 -9.83
N LEU A 39 3.09 -1.90 -9.78
CA LEU A 39 3.67 -2.59 -8.62
C LEU A 39 5.15 -2.22 -8.42
N ALA A 40 5.90 -2.06 -9.52
CA ALA A 40 7.29 -1.61 -9.46
C ALA A 40 7.41 -0.19 -8.88
N ALA A 41 6.50 0.73 -9.24
CA ALA A 41 6.47 2.07 -8.68
C ALA A 41 6.16 2.07 -7.17
N ILE A 42 5.24 1.20 -6.72
CA ILE A 42 4.98 1.04 -5.28
C ILE A 42 6.22 0.47 -4.57
N MET A 43 6.87 -0.55 -5.12
CA MET A 43 8.09 -1.12 -4.53
C MET A 43 9.25 -0.13 -4.49
N ALA A 44 9.37 0.74 -5.50
CA ALA A 44 10.36 1.81 -5.52
C ALA A 44 10.12 2.82 -4.40
N GLU A 45 8.86 3.22 -4.17
CA GLU A 45 8.49 4.09 -3.05
C GLU A 45 8.84 3.46 -1.69
N ILE A 46 8.44 2.20 -1.49
CA ILE A 46 8.73 1.48 -0.24
C ILE A 46 10.24 1.39 0.02
N ARG A 47 11.05 1.11 -1.02
CA ARG A 47 12.51 1.02 -0.88
C ARG A 47 13.22 2.37 -0.77
N GLY A 48 12.63 3.41 -1.35
CA GLY A 48 13.16 4.77 -1.32
C GLY A 48 12.89 5.48 0.00
N TYR A 49 11.93 4.99 0.79
CA TYR A 49 11.60 5.58 2.08
C TYR A 49 12.73 5.44 3.09
N SER A 50 13.27 6.57 3.53
CA SER A 50 14.36 6.67 4.51
C SER A 50 13.95 7.45 5.77
N GLY A 51 12.66 7.59 6.03
CA GLY A 51 12.15 8.25 7.23
C GLY A 51 12.43 7.43 8.49
N SER A 52 12.39 8.09 9.65
CA SER A 52 12.56 7.43 10.96
C SER A 52 11.31 6.68 11.44
N ASP A 53 10.15 6.99 10.87
CA ASP A 53 8.85 6.41 11.23
C ASP A 53 8.43 5.32 10.22
N ASN A 54 7.18 4.86 10.30
CA ASN A 54 6.65 3.91 9.33
C ASN A 54 6.06 4.62 8.10
N LEU A 55 6.36 4.11 6.90
CA LEU A 55 5.61 4.45 5.70
C LEU A 55 4.25 3.75 5.71
N VAL A 56 3.17 4.52 5.69
CA VAL A 56 1.81 3.98 5.61
C VAL A 56 1.22 4.17 4.21
N LEU A 57 0.85 3.06 3.57
CA LEU A 57 0.23 3.04 2.25
C LEU A 57 -1.22 2.58 2.35
N VAL A 58 -2.17 3.48 2.13
CA VAL A 58 -3.62 3.17 2.10
C VAL A 58 -4.07 2.94 0.66
N THR A 59 -4.57 1.73 0.37
CA THR A 59 -4.86 1.27 -1.00
C THR A 59 -6.00 0.24 -1.05
N HIS A 60 -6.10 -0.53 -2.13
CA HIS A 60 -7.15 -1.50 -2.45
C HIS A 60 -6.69 -2.94 -2.20
N LEU A 61 -7.65 -3.85 -2.02
CA LEU A 61 -7.37 -5.25 -1.74
C LEU A 61 -6.45 -5.89 -2.79
N GLU A 62 -6.67 -5.61 -4.06
CA GLU A 62 -5.91 -6.20 -5.18
C GLU A 62 -4.42 -5.81 -5.14
N ASN A 63 -4.12 -4.58 -4.74
CA ASN A 63 -2.73 -4.13 -4.56
C ASN A 63 -2.08 -4.88 -3.38
N ILE A 64 -2.79 -5.02 -2.26
CA ILE A 64 -2.28 -5.71 -1.08
C ILE A 64 -2.00 -7.18 -1.41
N VAL A 65 -2.94 -7.86 -2.06
CA VAL A 65 -2.78 -9.27 -2.48
C VAL A 65 -1.63 -9.41 -3.47
N ALA A 66 -1.51 -8.50 -4.45
CA ALA A 66 -0.44 -8.55 -5.44
C ALA A 66 0.97 -8.33 -4.83
N LEU A 67 1.07 -7.49 -3.80
CA LEU A 67 2.34 -7.16 -3.14
C LEU A 67 2.75 -8.16 -2.06
N THR A 68 1.77 -8.74 -1.35
CA THR A 68 2.02 -9.50 -0.12
C THR A 68 1.55 -10.96 -0.18
N GLY A 69 0.70 -11.32 -1.14
CA GLY A 69 0.01 -12.61 -1.18
C GLY A 69 -1.06 -12.80 -0.10
N VAL A 70 -1.29 -11.80 0.76
CA VAL A 70 -2.26 -11.86 1.85
C VAL A 70 -3.58 -11.20 1.44
N THR A 71 -4.69 -11.82 1.82
CA THR A 71 -6.04 -11.27 1.68
C THR A 71 -6.53 -10.77 3.05
N PRO A 72 -6.30 -9.49 3.40
CA PRO A 72 -6.84 -8.90 4.62
C PRO A 72 -8.35 -8.69 4.53
N ARG A 73 -8.99 -8.57 5.69
CA ARG A 73 -10.38 -8.11 5.81
C ARG A 73 -10.44 -6.58 5.65
N GLU A 74 -11.64 -6.05 5.44
CA GLU A 74 -11.84 -4.61 5.50
C GLU A 74 -11.44 -4.06 6.88
N GLY A 75 -10.75 -2.91 6.90
CA GLY A 75 -10.24 -2.29 8.12
C GLY A 75 -9.00 -2.94 8.71
N GLU A 76 -8.45 -4.00 8.13
CA GLU A 76 -7.23 -4.66 8.63
C GLU A 76 -5.96 -4.10 7.98
N ALA A 77 -4.91 -3.89 8.78
CA ALA A 77 -3.59 -3.48 8.30
C ALA A 77 -2.62 -4.65 8.23
N VAL A 78 -1.76 -4.67 7.19
CA VAL A 78 -0.69 -5.66 7.01
C VAL A 78 0.65 -4.95 7.20
N VAL A 79 1.43 -5.39 8.18
CA VAL A 79 2.77 -4.86 8.45
C VAL A 79 3.78 -5.68 7.67
N VAL A 80 4.64 -4.99 6.91
CA VAL A 80 5.61 -5.61 6.00
C VAL A 80 6.98 -4.97 6.13
N GLU A 81 8.02 -5.73 5.78
CA GLU A 81 9.37 -5.22 5.55
C GLU A 81 9.84 -5.54 4.12
N PRO A 82 10.63 -4.68 3.47
CA PRO A 82 11.32 -5.03 2.23
C PRO A 82 12.29 -6.20 2.46
N GLN A 83 12.15 -7.26 1.66
CA GLN A 83 13.07 -8.40 1.69
C GLN A 83 13.39 -8.85 0.26
N GLY A 84 14.65 -8.71 -0.14
CA GLY A 84 15.08 -9.01 -1.51
C GLY A 84 14.23 -8.24 -2.53
N ASP A 85 13.66 -8.97 -3.49
CA ASP A 85 12.84 -8.39 -4.55
C ASP A 85 11.38 -8.09 -4.15
N GLY A 86 10.94 -8.51 -2.97
CA GLY A 86 9.54 -8.38 -2.53
C GLY A 86 9.38 -7.84 -1.11
N LEU A 87 8.24 -8.19 -0.51
CA LEU A 87 7.86 -7.82 0.85
C LEU A 87 7.69 -9.08 1.70
N LYS A 88 8.21 -9.05 2.92
CA LYS A 88 7.92 -10.05 3.95
C LYS A 88 6.88 -9.51 4.90
N VAL A 89 5.84 -10.30 5.15
CA VAL A 89 4.79 -9.98 6.12
C VAL A 89 5.32 -10.25 7.52
N LEU A 90 5.27 -9.21 8.37
CA LEU A 90 5.68 -9.25 9.77
C LEU A 90 4.49 -9.48 10.70
N GLY A 91 3.31 -9.01 10.31
CA GLY A 91 2.12 -9.12 11.15
C GLY A 91 0.88 -8.52 10.51
N ARG A 92 -0.23 -8.67 11.23
CA ARG A 92 -1.54 -8.16 10.86
C ARG A 92 -2.14 -7.44 12.08
N VAL A 93 -2.79 -6.31 11.85
CA VAL A 93 -3.42 -5.50 12.90
C VAL A 93 -4.90 -5.34 12.59
N THR A 94 -5.73 -5.72 13.55
CA THR A 94 -7.19 -5.54 13.52
C THR A 94 -7.57 -4.44 14.50
N PHE A 95 -8.43 -3.52 14.09
CA PHE A 95 -8.93 -2.41 14.90
C PHE A 95 -10.35 -2.69 15.41
#